data_AF-A0A2V5M3Q1-F1
#
_entry.id   AF-A0A2V5M3Q1-F1
#
_cell.length_a   1.000
_cell.length_b   1.000
_cell.length_c   1.000
_cell.angle_alpha   90.00
_cell.angle_beta   90.00
_cell.angle_gamma   90.00
#
_symmetry.space_group_name_H-M   'P 1'
#
loop_
_entity.id
_entity.type
_entity.pdbx_description
1 polymer ?
#
loop_
_entity_poly.entity_id
_entity_poly.type
_entity_poly.pdbx_seq_one_letter_code
_entity_poly.pdbx_strand_id
1 'polypeptide(L)'
;MSAEAYAPGRVELLGNHTDYNEGVVLGAAIDRGLNVTGERREDGLIVVHSALLGNHIDYNEGVVLGARSTEDLRSWGSVAKTD
;
A
#
# COMPACT_ATOMS: atom_id res chain seq x y z
N MET A 1 -7.13 0.20 21.82
CA MET A 1 -7.42 1.39 20.97
C MET A 1 -7.10 0.98 19.55
N SER A 2 -8.07 1.13 18.65
CA SER A 2 -7.88 0.87 17.21
C SER A 2 -7.56 2.18 16.48
N ALA A 3 -6.84 2.05 15.38
CA ALA A 3 -6.56 3.13 14.43
C ALA A 3 -7.01 2.70 13.04
N GLU A 4 -7.50 3.65 12.26
CA GLU A 4 -7.98 3.44 10.89
C GLU A 4 -7.32 4.44 9.94
N ALA A 5 -7.00 3.97 8.75
CA ALA A 5 -6.47 4.79 7.66
C ALA A 5 -7.04 4.34 6.31
N TYR A 6 -7.26 5.29 5.41
CA TYR A 6 -7.68 5.05 4.03
C TYR A 6 -6.73 5.72 3.05
N ALA A 7 -6.27 4.96 2.06
CA ALA A 7 -5.48 5.46 0.94
C ALA A 7 -6.27 5.29 -0.37
N PRO A 8 -6.73 6.38 -1.02
CA PRO A 8 -7.44 6.27 -2.29
C PRO A 8 -6.49 5.83 -3.41
N GLY A 9 -7.00 5.03 -4.34
CA GLY A 9 -6.38 4.84 -5.64
C GLY A 9 -6.43 6.14 -6.45
N ARG A 10 -5.65 6.18 -7.53
CA ARG A 10 -5.59 7.34 -8.44
C ARG A 10 -5.62 6.90 -9.90
N VAL A 11 -6.01 7.83 -10.76
CA VAL A 11 -5.86 7.73 -12.22
C VAL A 11 -5.07 8.93 -12.72
N GLU A 12 -4.36 8.75 -13.85
CA GLU A 12 -3.75 9.84 -14.61
C GLU A 12 -4.64 10.15 -15.81
N LEU A 13 -5.09 11.40 -15.92
CA LEU A 13 -5.91 11.85 -17.04
C LEU A 13 -5.02 12.35 -18.19
N LEU A 14 -3.90 13.02 -17.86
CA LEU A 14 -2.91 13.54 -18.81
C LEU A 14 -1.50 13.56 -18.17
N GLY A 15 -0.47 13.58 -19.01
CA GLY A 15 0.93 13.65 -18.56
C GLY A 15 1.57 12.28 -18.31
N ASN A 16 1.14 11.24 -19.03
CA ASN A 16 1.77 9.93 -18.89
C ASN A 16 3.25 9.99 -19.30
N HIS A 17 4.11 9.35 -18.51
CA HIS A 17 5.57 9.35 -18.69
C HIS A 17 6.26 10.73 -18.63
N THR A 18 5.62 11.75 -18.08
CA THR A 18 6.25 13.07 -17.91
C THR A 18 6.77 13.32 -16.49
N ASP A 19 6.24 12.61 -15.51
CA ASP A 19 6.56 12.76 -14.08
C ASP A 19 8.05 12.52 -13.78
N TYR A 20 8.65 11.48 -14.36
CA TYR A 20 10.08 11.20 -14.18
C TYR A 20 11.00 12.15 -14.98
N ASN A 21 10.42 13.01 -15.82
CA ASN A 21 11.13 14.04 -16.60
C ASN A 21 10.83 15.46 -16.08
N GLU A 22 10.43 15.60 -14.80
CA GLU A 22 10.08 16.89 -14.18
C GLU A 22 8.86 17.59 -14.82
N GLY A 23 8.07 16.85 -15.61
CA GLY A 23 6.83 17.33 -16.19
C GLY A 23 5.64 17.26 -15.23
N VAL A 24 4.61 18.05 -15.50
CA VAL A 24 3.37 18.06 -14.70
C VAL A 24 2.41 16.95 -15.13
N VAL A 25 1.65 16.42 -14.18
CA VAL A 25 0.62 15.38 -14.39
C VAL A 25 -0.73 15.89 -13.91
N LEU A 26 -1.78 15.59 -14.67
CA LEU A 26 -3.16 15.82 -14.23
C LEU A 26 -3.73 14.50 -13.70
N GLY A 27 -3.69 14.33 -12.38
CA GLY A 27 -4.20 13.16 -11.68
C GLY A 27 -5.49 13.42 -10.92
N ALA A 28 -6.25 12.37 -10.64
CA ALA A 28 -7.41 12.41 -9.77
C ALA A 28 -7.47 11.18 -8.86
N ALA A 29 -7.85 11.38 -7.59
CA ALA A 29 -8.22 10.29 -6.71
C ALA A 29 -9.53 9.66 -7.17
N ILE A 30 -9.66 8.34 -7.00
CA ILE A 30 -10.90 7.60 -7.28
C ILE A 30 -11.52 7.07 -5.99
N ASP A 31 -12.76 6.59 -6.09
CA ASP A 31 -13.54 6.02 -4.98
C ASP A 31 -13.14 4.59 -4.59
N ARG A 32 -12.13 4.01 -5.26
CA ARG A 32 -11.52 2.73 -4.90
C ARG A 32 -10.18 2.98 -4.22
N GLY A 33 -9.92 2.29 -3.11
CA GLY A 33 -8.69 2.44 -2.36
C GLY A 33 -8.43 1.30 -1.38
N LEU A 34 -7.42 1.48 -0.53
CA LEU A 34 -7.03 0.54 0.52
C LEU A 34 -7.46 1.10 1.88
N ASN A 35 -8.29 0.34 2.60
CA ASN A 35 -8.57 0.57 4.01
C ASN A 35 -7.67 -0.30 4.87
N VAL A 36 -7.10 0.28 5.93
CA VAL A 36 -6.32 -0.44 6.93
C VAL A 36 -6.86 -0.10 8.31
N THR A 37 -7.17 -1.13 9.10
CA THR A 37 -7.51 -1.02 10.51
C THR A 37 -6.46 -1.78 11.31
N GLY A 38 -5.98 -1.21 12.40
CA GLY A 38 -4.97 -1.82 13.25
C GLY A 38 -5.28 -1.61 14.72
N GLU A 39 -4.82 -2.55 15.55
CA GLU A 39 -4.87 -2.45 17.00
C GLU A 39 -3.48 -2.67 17.58
N ARG A 40 -3.16 -1.92 18.64
CA ARG A 40 -1.89 -2.11 19.35
C ARG A 40 -1.91 -3.45 20.07
N ARG A 41 -0.94 -4.31 19.78
CA ARG A 41 -0.68 -5.55 20.53
C ARG A 41 0.36 -5.32 21.62
N GLU A 42 0.35 -6.19 22.63
CA GLU A 42 1.28 -6.15 23.77
C GLU A 42 2.43 -7.14 23.63
N ASP A 43 2.33 -8.09 22.69
CA ASP A 43 3.29 -9.18 22.46
C ASP A 43 4.49 -8.76 21.58
N GLY A 44 4.56 -7.50 21.16
CA GLY A 44 5.63 -6.96 20.30
C GLY A 44 5.55 -7.41 18.84
N LEU A 45 4.56 -8.23 18.48
CA LEU A 45 4.38 -8.71 17.12
C LEU A 45 3.60 -7.72 16.28
N ILE A 46 3.90 -7.70 14.98
CA ILE A 46 3.01 -7.08 14.00
C ILE A 46 2.53 -8.18 13.05
N VAL A 47 1.20 -8.30 13.01
CA VAL A 47 0.50 -9.27 12.15
C VAL A 47 -0.31 -8.49 11.15
N VAL A 48 -0.14 -8.83 9.86
CA VAL A 48 -0.85 -8.18 8.77
C VAL A 48 -1.74 -9.21 8.08
N HIS A 49 -3.02 -8.90 7.98
CA HIS A 49 -4.01 -9.72 7.29
C HIS A 49 -4.50 -9.00 6.03
N SER A 50 -4.60 -9.75 4.92
CA SER A 50 -5.32 -9.27 3.74
C SER A 50 -6.72 -9.85 3.72
N ALA A 51 -7.73 -8.98 3.78
CA ALA A 51 -9.14 -9.38 3.66
C ALA A 51 -9.46 -10.03 2.30
N LEU A 52 -8.63 -9.78 1.26
CA LEU A 52 -8.84 -10.29 -0.10
C LEU A 52 -8.13 -11.61 -0.38
N LEU A 53 -7.03 -11.89 0.31
CA LEU A 53 -6.17 -13.05 0.00
C LEU A 53 -6.28 -14.18 1.03
N GLY A 54 -6.95 -13.95 2.18
CA GLY A 54 -7.11 -14.96 3.24
C GLY A 54 -5.82 -15.38 3.95
N ASN A 55 -4.67 -14.85 3.53
CA ASN A 55 -3.34 -15.15 4.06
C ASN A 55 -2.91 -14.10 5.09
N HIS A 56 -2.11 -14.54 6.07
CA HIS A 56 -1.45 -13.68 7.06
C HIS A 56 0.04 -13.94 7.08
N ILE A 57 0.82 -12.92 7.40
CA ILE A 57 2.27 -13.03 7.59
C ILE A 57 2.60 -12.37 8.94
N ASP A 58 3.38 -13.08 9.75
CA ASP A 58 3.82 -12.63 11.08
C ASP A 58 5.26 -12.12 11.00
N TYR A 59 5.51 -10.92 11.53
CA TYR A 59 6.84 -10.33 11.61
C TYR A 59 7.17 -9.93 13.05
N ASN A 60 8.40 -10.25 13.49
CA ASN A 60 8.88 -10.01 14.85
C ASN A 60 9.49 -8.61 15.05
N GLU A 61 10.01 -7.97 13.99
CA GLU A 61 10.55 -6.61 14.05
C GLU A 61 10.35 -5.88 12.71
N GLY A 62 9.87 -4.63 12.78
CA GLY A 62 9.80 -3.69 11.65
C GLY A 62 9.00 -4.18 10.45
N VAL A 63 7.70 -3.87 10.41
CA VAL A 63 6.90 -4.18 9.22
C VAL A 63 7.38 -3.37 8.02
N VAL A 64 7.93 -4.09 7.05
CA VAL A 64 7.93 -3.68 5.65
C VAL A 64 6.71 -4.34 5.02
N LEU A 65 5.65 -3.58 4.76
CA LEU A 65 4.51 -4.04 3.97
C LEU A 65 4.97 -4.27 2.52
N GLY A 66 5.56 -5.43 2.26
CA GLY A 66 5.91 -5.91 0.94
C GLY A 66 4.90 -6.97 0.52
N ALA A 67 3.97 -6.63 -0.38
CA ALA A 67 3.21 -7.63 -1.09
C ALA A 67 4.19 -8.48 -1.93
N ARG A 68 4.45 -9.72 -1.53
CA ARG A 68 5.13 -10.70 -2.39
C ARG A 68 4.11 -11.22 -3.40
N SER A 69 4.14 -10.72 -4.62
CA SER A 69 3.52 -11.39 -5.77
C SER A 69 4.44 -12.50 -6.24
N THR A 70 4.02 -13.75 -6.11
CA THR A 70 4.59 -14.85 -6.89
C THR A 70 4.16 -14.64 -8.35
N GLU A 71 5.16 -14.36 -9.20
CA GLU A 71 5.10 -14.40 -10.67
C GLU A 71 4.29 -13.27 -11.38
N ASP A 72 4.86 -12.05 -11.47
CA ASP A 72 5.15 -11.33 -12.74
C ASP A 72 5.73 -9.92 -12.44
N LEU A 73 7.07 -9.78 -12.47
CA LEU A 73 7.83 -8.63 -11.95
C LEU A 73 8.18 -7.58 -13.02
N ARG A 74 7.20 -6.91 -13.62
CA ARG A 74 7.47 -5.78 -14.55
C ARG A 74 6.73 -4.47 -14.29
N SER A 75 6.21 -4.21 -13.09
CA SER A 75 6.02 -2.80 -12.64
C SER A 75 5.99 -2.66 -11.10
N TRP A 76 7.20 -2.50 -10.58
CA TRP A 76 7.61 -1.98 -9.27
C TRP A 76 6.85 -0.67 -8.92
N GLY A 77 6.43 -0.37 -7.69
CA GLY A 77 6.76 -1.02 -6.44
C GLY A 77 5.97 -0.48 -5.23
N SER A 78 5.74 -1.38 -4.28
CA SER A 78 5.62 -1.13 -2.83
C SER A 78 4.53 -0.14 -2.41
N VAL A 79 3.30 -0.64 -2.26
CA VAL A 79 2.22 0.04 -1.51
C VAL A 79 2.55 -0.03 -0.01
N ALA A 80 3.46 0.86 0.40
CA ALA A 80 3.70 1.45 1.71
C ALA A 80 5.09 2.09 1.64
N LYS A 81 5.17 3.28 1.05
CA LYS A 81 6.28 4.19 1.34
C LYS A 81 5.75 5.17 2.37
N THR A 82 6.24 5.06 3.59
CA THR A 82 6.21 6.17 4.55
C THR A 82 7.33 7.12 4.16
N ASP A 83 7.00 8.39 4.11
CA ASP A 83 7.90 9.53 4.11
C ASP A 83 8.95 9.47 5.23
#